data_AF-A0A4V2BBL0-F1
#
_entry.id   AF-A0A4V2BBL0-F1
#
_cell.length_a   1.000
_cell.length_b   1.000
_cell.length_c   1.000
_cell.angle_alpha   90.00
_cell.angle_beta   90.00
_cell.angle_gamma   90.00
#
_symmetry.space_group_name_H-M   'P 1'
#
loop_
_entity.id
_entity.type
_entity.pdbx_description
1 polymer ?
#
loop_
_entity_poly.entity_id
_entity_poly.type
_entity_poly.pdbx_seq_one_letter_code
_entity_poly.pdbx_strand_id
1 'polypeptide(L)'
;MAAVGKKELVPYFERSLPSAAAESFARECPAFWQVPTGNRLPILYTEEQGPQVEVRLQELFGLKDAPLVLGKALTLVLLAPNYRPVQVTRDLPSFWKNGYPEVRKEMRSRYPKHSWPDDPLTAIPQAKGRPRSY
;
A
#
# COMPACT_ATOMS: atom_id res chain seq x y z
N MET A 1 -9.41 10.81 32.23
CA MET A 1 -8.36 10.54 31.21
C MET A 1 -8.61 11.34 29.91
N ALA A 2 -8.59 12.68 29.96
CA ALA A 2 -9.10 13.51 28.84
C ALA A 2 -8.16 14.62 28.34
N ALA A 3 -6.89 14.65 28.77
CA ALA A 3 -5.94 15.71 28.42
C ALA A 3 -4.79 15.26 27.49
N VAL A 4 -4.58 13.96 27.32
CA VAL A 4 -3.51 13.42 26.45
C VAL A 4 -3.90 13.50 24.98
N GLY A 5 -5.13 13.15 24.62
CA GLY A 5 -5.58 13.11 23.22
C GLY A 5 -5.79 14.47 22.54
N LYS A 6 -5.75 15.59 23.28
CA LYS A 6 -5.88 16.95 22.72
C LYS A 6 -4.54 17.62 22.42
N LYS A 7 -3.41 16.97 22.74
CA LYS A 7 -2.08 17.51 22.52
C LYS A 7 -1.54 17.03 21.17
N GLU A 8 -0.92 17.93 20.42
CA GLU A 8 -0.15 17.56 19.23
C GLU A 8 1.19 16.95 19.69
N LEU A 9 1.20 15.63 19.90
CA LEU A 9 2.35 14.94 20.50
C LEU A 9 3.44 14.57 19.49
N VAL A 10 3.11 14.52 18.19
CA VAL A 10 4.04 14.06 17.14
C VAL A 10 5.31 14.92 17.10
N PRO A 11 5.25 16.27 17.01
CA PRO A 11 6.47 17.09 16.95
C PRO A 11 7.29 17.05 18.24
N TYR A 12 6.66 16.77 19.39
CA TYR A 12 7.35 16.60 20.67
C TYR A 12 8.17 15.31 20.68
N PHE A 13 7.57 14.20 20.26
CA PHE A 13 8.26 12.92 20.19
C PHE A 13 9.41 12.95 19.19
N GLU A 14 9.19 13.50 18.00
CA GLU A 14 10.24 13.64 16.98
C GLU A 14 11.46 14.41 17.50
N ARG A 15 11.25 15.48 18.28
CA ARG A 15 12.34 16.27 18.89
C ARG A 15 12.98 15.58 20.10
N SER A 16 12.27 14.66 20.74
CA SER A 16 12.78 13.89 21.88
C SER A 16 13.64 12.68 21.47
N LEU A 17 13.51 12.23 20.22
CA LEU A 17 14.31 11.12 19.70
C LEU A 17 15.74 11.57 19.45
N PRO A 18 16.76 10.78 19.85
CA PRO A 18 18.13 11.00 19.39
C PRO A 18 18.20 10.98 17.86
N SER A 19 19.02 11.84 17.24
CA SER A 19 19.10 11.97 15.77
C SER A 19 19.26 10.63 15.06
N ALA A 20 20.16 9.76 15.56
CA ALA A 20 20.41 8.44 14.98
C ALA A 20 19.17 7.51 15.05
N ALA A 21 18.37 7.62 16.11
CA ALA A 21 17.13 6.87 16.25
C ALA A 21 16.05 7.42 15.31
N ALA A 22 15.94 8.75 15.17
CA ALA A 22 15.02 9.39 14.24
C ALA A 22 15.33 9.03 12.78
N GLU A 23 16.61 9.03 12.39
CA GLU A 23 17.06 8.62 11.05
C GLU A 23 16.77 7.14 10.77
N SER A 24 17.04 6.26 11.74
CA SER A 24 16.75 4.83 11.60
C SER A 24 15.25 4.58 11.51
N PHE A 25 14.45 5.27 12.34
CA PHE A 25 12.99 5.19 12.29
C PHE A 25 12.44 5.66 10.94
N ALA A 26 12.90 6.80 10.42
CA ALA A 26 12.46 7.31 9.12
C ALA A 26 12.79 6.36 7.96
N ARG A 27 13.93 5.66 8.05
CA ARG A 27 14.37 4.67 7.05
C ARG A 27 13.58 3.36 7.13
N GLU A 28 13.32 2.85 8.32
CA GLU A 28 12.74 1.51 8.54
C GLU A 28 11.21 1.52 8.65
N CYS A 29 10.65 2.66 9.07
CA CYS A 29 9.21 2.93 9.21
C CYS A 29 8.79 4.13 8.33
N PRO A 30 8.93 4.05 6.99
CA PRO A 30 8.50 5.14 6.12
C PRO A 30 7.00 5.43 6.30
N ALA A 31 6.62 6.70 6.35
CA ALA A 31 5.22 7.10 6.48
C ALA A 31 4.41 6.78 5.20
N PHE A 32 5.07 6.74 4.04
CA PHE A 32 4.43 6.52 2.75
C PHE A 32 5.24 5.54 1.90
N TRP A 33 4.53 4.77 1.08
CA TRP A 33 5.12 4.02 -0.02
C TRP A 33 4.73 4.65 -1.36
N GLN A 34 5.71 4.79 -2.26
CA GLN A 34 5.47 5.18 -3.64
C GLN A 34 5.22 3.94 -4.51
N VAL A 35 4.01 3.83 -5.06
CA VAL A 35 3.63 2.73 -5.96
C VAL A 35 4.10 2.99 -7.40
N PRO A 36 4.10 1.98 -8.30
CA PRO A 36 4.56 2.12 -9.69
C PRO A 36 3.94 3.28 -10.50
N THR A 37 2.71 3.68 -10.17
CA THR A 37 2.05 4.85 -10.78
C THR A 37 2.66 6.19 -10.37
N GLY A 38 3.55 6.20 -9.37
CA GLY A 38 4.13 7.38 -8.75
C GLY A 38 3.30 7.91 -7.57
N ASN A 39 2.11 7.38 -7.31
CA ASN A 39 1.28 7.79 -6.17
C ASN A 39 1.95 7.43 -4.84
N ARG A 40 1.75 8.29 -3.84
CA ARG A 40 2.23 8.06 -2.47
C ARG A 40 1.07 7.62 -1.59
N LEU A 41 1.17 6.42 -1.04
CA LEU A 41 0.12 5.82 -0.21
C LEU A 41 0.61 5.74 1.24
N PRO A 42 -0.20 6.15 2.22
CA PRO A 42 0.17 6.08 3.62
C PRO A 42 0.32 4.63 4.06
N ILE A 43 1.37 4.33 4.81
CA ILE A 43 1.54 3.03 5.46
C ILE A 43 0.90 3.11 6.84
N LEU A 44 -0.06 2.23 7.09
CA LEU A 44 -0.69 2.08 8.38
C LEU A 44 0.10 1.06 9.20
N TYR A 45 0.62 1.50 10.35
CA TYR A 45 1.32 0.65 11.31
C TYR A 45 0.35 0.31 12.44
N THR A 46 0.02 -0.97 12.59
CA THR A 46 -0.77 -1.47 13.74
C THR A 46 0.00 -2.56 14.47
N GLU A 47 -0.23 -2.70 15.78
CA GLU A 47 0.41 -3.75 16.58
C GLU A 47 -0.01 -5.16 16.11
N GLU A 48 -1.30 -5.35 15.81
CA GLU A 48 -1.83 -6.68 15.48
C GLU A 48 -1.49 -7.14 14.05
N GLN A 49 -1.57 -6.23 13.07
CA GLN A 49 -1.47 -6.59 11.64
C GLN A 49 -0.12 -6.20 11.03
N GLY A 50 0.68 -5.40 11.74
CA GLY A 50 1.93 -4.85 11.23
C GLY A 50 1.71 -3.75 10.18
N PRO A 51 2.75 -3.42 9.40
CA PRO A 51 2.65 -2.42 8.35
C PRO A 51 1.76 -2.91 7.20
N GLN A 52 0.80 -2.08 6.81
CA GLN A 52 -0.11 -2.34 5.70
C GLN A 52 -0.38 -1.09 4.87
N VAL A 53 -0.73 -1.30 3.61
CA VAL A 53 -1.12 -0.25 2.68
C VAL A 53 -2.34 -0.66 1.89
N GLU A 54 -3.29 0.26 1.76
CA GLU A 54 -4.42 0.08 0.87
C GLU A 54 -4.06 0.62 -0.52
N VAL A 55 -4.14 -0.24 -1.54
CA VAL A 55 -3.71 0.11 -2.89
C VAL A 55 -4.65 -0.47 -3.92
N ARG A 56 -5.04 0.32 -4.91
CA ARG A 56 -5.82 -0.21 -6.03
C ARG A 56 -4.97 -1.15 -6.86
N LEU A 57 -5.56 -2.29 -7.22
CA LEU A 57 -4.85 -3.35 -7.93
C LEU A 57 -4.14 -2.85 -9.20
N GLN A 58 -4.78 -1.95 -9.97
CA GLN A 58 -4.20 -1.44 -11.22
C GLN A 58 -2.93 -0.62 -11.02
N GLU A 59 -2.68 -0.11 -9.81
CA GLU A 59 -1.47 0.66 -9.52
C GLU A 59 -0.24 -0.23 -9.33
N LEU A 60 -0.45 -1.53 -9.15
CA LEU A 60 0.60 -2.52 -8.95
C LEU A 60 0.98 -3.28 -10.22
N PHE A 61 0.35 -3.04 -11.36
CA PHE A 61 0.77 -3.68 -12.61
C PHE A 61 2.24 -3.38 -12.90
N GLY A 62 2.97 -4.40 -13.37
CA GLY A 62 4.43 -4.35 -13.54
C GLY A 62 5.24 -4.59 -12.26
N LEU A 63 4.64 -4.54 -11.07
CA LEU A 63 5.34 -4.77 -9.81
C LEU A 63 5.41 -6.27 -9.48
N LYS A 64 6.62 -6.81 -9.36
CA LYS A 64 6.85 -8.22 -9.02
C LYS A 64 6.71 -8.46 -7.52
N ASP A 65 7.36 -7.63 -6.71
CA ASP A 65 7.51 -7.80 -5.28
C ASP A 65 7.04 -6.56 -4.50
N ALA A 66 6.48 -6.78 -3.31
CA ALA A 66 6.19 -5.69 -2.38
C ALA A 66 7.50 -5.19 -1.72
N PRO A 67 7.58 -3.90 -1.34
CA PRO A 67 8.74 -3.41 -0.61
C PRO A 67 8.85 -4.08 0.76
N LEU A 68 10.07 -4.12 1.29
CA LEU A 68 10.31 -4.52 2.68
C LEU A 68 10.16 -3.30 3.60
N VAL A 69 9.37 -3.46 4.66
CA VAL A 69 9.19 -2.50 5.75
C VAL A 69 9.44 -3.27 7.05
N LEU A 70 10.29 -2.74 7.93
CA LEU A 70 10.74 -3.46 9.13
C LEU A 70 11.29 -4.87 8.83
N GLY A 71 12.01 -5.03 7.72
CA GLY A 71 12.58 -6.31 7.28
C GLY A 71 11.57 -7.36 6.79
N LYS A 72 10.29 -6.98 6.63
CA LYS A 72 9.21 -7.88 6.20
C LYS A 72 8.48 -7.30 4.99
N ALA A 73 7.94 -8.16 4.13
CA ALA A 73 7.10 -7.71 3.01
C ALA A 73 5.89 -6.93 3.51
N LEU A 74 5.66 -5.75 2.93
CA LEU A 74 4.53 -4.89 3.26
C LEU A 74 3.21 -5.60 2.94
N THR A 75 2.27 -5.57 3.89
CA THR A 75 0.92 -6.13 3.65
C THR A 75 0.16 -5.24 2.68
N LEU A 76 -0.32 -5.81 1.58
CA LEU A 76 -1.09 -5.11 0.56
C LEU A 76 -2.57 -5.47 0.72
N VAL A 77 -3.38 -4.47 1.04
CA VAL A 77 -4.84 -4.54 0.94
C VAL A 77 -5.22 -4.07 -0.46
N LEU A 78 -5.47 -5.03 -1.34
CA LEU A 78 -5.77 -4.79 -2.75
C LEU A 78 -7.21 -4.31 -2.91
N LEU A 79 -7.38 -3.15 -3.54
CA LEU A 79 -8.67 -2.51 -3.74
C LEU A 79 -9.14 -2.61 -5.19
N ALA A 80 -10.46 -2.74 -5.36
CA ALA A 80 -11.14 -2.56 -6.64
C ALA A 80 -11.22 -1.07 -7.04
N PRO A 81 -11.69 -0.73 -8.26
CA PRO A 81 -11.84 0.67 -8.70
C PRO A 81 -12.70 1.58 -7.80
N ASN A 82 -13.62 0.99 -7.03
CA ASN A 82 -14.47 1.69 -6.06
C ASN A 82 -13.87 1.77 -4.65
N TYR A 83 -12.59 1.42 -4.47
CA TYR A 83 -11.88 1.40 -3.19
C TYR A 83 -12.41 0.39 -2.16
N ARG A 84 -13.14 -0.65 -2.61
CA ARG A 84 -13.47 -1.78 -1.75
C ARG A 84 -12.34 -2.82 -1.76
N PRO A 85 -11.94 -3.37 -0.59
CA PRO A 85 -10.99 -4.47 -0.53
C PRO A 85 -11.50 -5.69 -1.29
N VAL A 86 -10.61 -6.33 -2.05
CA VAL A 86 -10.89 -7.59 -2.77
C VAL A 86 -9.95 -8.71 -2.38
N GLN A 87 -8.75 -8.39 -1.92
CA GLN A 87 -7.77 -9.36 -1.47
C GLN A 87 -6.80 -8.69 -0.50
N VAL A 88 -6.29 -9.46 0.48
CA VAL A 88 -5.14 -9.05 1.29
C VAL A 88 -4.01 -10.02 1.02
N THR A 89 -2.80 -9.52 0.79
CA THR A 89 -1.62 -10.38 0.57
C THR A 89 -0.36 -9.78 1.17
N ARG A 90 0.55 -10.66 1.60
CA ARG A 90 1.96 -10.34 1.95
C ARG A 90 2.95 -10.96 0.96
N ASP A 91 2.44 -11.73 0.00
CA ASP A 91 3.19 -12.41 -1.04
C ASP A 91 2.57 -11.99 -2.39
N LEU A 92 3.12 -10.90 -2.93
CA LEU A 92 2.67 -10.35 -4.21
C LEU A 92 2.95 -11.30 -5.40
N PRO A 93 4.12 -11.98 -5.48
CA PRO A 93 4.37 -12.99 -6.51
C PRO A 93 3.33 -14.12 -6.53
N SER A 94 3.01 -14.69 -5.37
CA SER A 94 2.01 -15.76 -5.27
C SER A 94 0.62 -15.25 -5.61
N PHE A 95 0.28 -14.02 -5.21
CA PHE A 95 -0.97 -13.38 -5.62
C PHE A 95 -1.07 -13.27 -7.14
N TRP A 96 -0.05 -12.78 -7.84
CA TRP A 96 -0.10 -12.67 -9.31
C TRP A 96 -0.29 -14.01 -10.00
N LYS A 97 0.39 -15.05 -9.52
CA LYS A 97 0.31 -16.39 -10.11
C LYS A 97 -1.03 -17.07 -9.86
N ASN A 98 -1.55 -16.98 -8.63
CA ASN A 98 -2.64 -17.84 -8.16
C ASN A 98 -3.93 -17.07 -7.84
N GLY A 99 -3.82 -15.86 -7.28
CA GLY A 99 -4.98 -15.07 -6.83
C GLY A 99 -5.54 -14.12 -7.89
N TYR A 100 -4.68 -13.51 -8.70
CA TYR A 100 -5.07 -12.56 -9.72
C TYR A 100 -6.02 -13.13 -10.78
N PRO A 101 -5.88 -14.36 -11.29
CA PRO A 101 -6.81 -14.91 -12.28
C PRO A 101 -8.28 -14.89 -11.81
N GLU A 102 -8.53 -15.23 -10.54
CA GLU A 102 -9.88 -15.24 -9.96
C GLU A 102 -10.40 -13.81 -9.74
N VAL A 103 -9.58 -12.94 -9.15
CA VAL A 103 -9.93 -11.52 -8.97
C VAL A 103 -10.22 -10.87 -10.33
N ARG A 104 -9.39 -11.14 -11.33
CA ARG A 104 -9.55 -10.64 -12.69
C ARG A 104 -10.89 -11.06 -13.29
N LYS A 105 -11.27 -12.33 -13.17
CA LYS A 105 -12.54 -12.87 -13.69
C LYS A 105 -13.74 -12.13 -13.10
N GLU A 106 -13.76 -11.96 -11.78
CA GLU A 106 -14.84 -11.23 -11.09
C GLU A 106 -14.84 -9.74 -11.46
N MET A 107 -13.68 -9.10 -11.41
CA MET A 107 -13.54 -7.66 -11.62
C MET A 107 -13.84 -7.25 -13.06
N ARG A 108 -13.53 -8.08 -14.06
CA ARG A 108 -13.88 -7.81 -15.46
C ARG A 108 -15.39 -7.77 -15.69
N SER A 109 -16.16 -8.58 -14.97
CA SER A 109 -17.63 -8.55 -15.01
C SER A 109 -18.19 -7.31 -14.31
N ARG A 110 -17.65 -6.93 -13.15
CA ARG A 110 -18.16 -5.79 -12.35
C ARG A 110 -17.71 -4.43 -12.90
N TYR A 111 -16.52 -4.36 -13.49
CA TYR A 111 -15.87 -3.14 -13.95
C TYR A 111 -15.33 -3.29 -15.39
N PRO A 112 -16.20 -3.50 -16.40
CA PRO A 112 -15.78 -3.81 -17.77
C PRO A 112 -15.02 -2.67 -18.47
N LYS A 113 -15.16 -1.43 -18.00
CA LYS A 113 -14.46 -0.25 -18.54
C LYS A 113 -13.02 -0.08 -18.02
N HIS A 114 -12.56 -0.92 -17.09
CA HIS A 114 -11.21 -0.84 -16.51
C HIS A 114 -10.28 -1.89 -17.13
N SER A 115 -8.97 -1.64 -17.09
CA SER A 115 -7.97 -2.57 -17.59
C SER A 115 -7.79 -3.77 -16.65
N TRP A 116 -7.87 -4.97 -17.24
CA TRP A 116 -7.72 -6.27 -16.57
C TRP A 116 -6.87 -7.20 -17.47
N PRO A 117 -5.56 -6.94 -17.59
CA PRO A 117 -4.66 -7.66 -18.49
C PRO A 117 -4.61 -9.16 -18.17
N ASP A 118 -4.34 -10.01 -19.17
CA ASP A 118 -4.05 -11.42 -18.91
C ASP A 118 -2.70 -11.58 -18.20
N ASP A 119 -1.71 -10.75 -18.55
CA ASP A 119 -0.41 -10.68 -17.87
C ASP A 119 -0.26 -9.37 -17.08
N PRO A 120 -0.38 -9.40 -15.74
CA PRO A 120 -0.27 -8.21 -14.90
C PRO A 120 1.18 -7.72 -14.73
N LEU A 121 2.19 -8.56 -15.01
CA LEU A 121 3.60 -8.23 -14.80
C LEU A 121 4.21 -7.45 -15.97
N THR A 122 3.58 -7.47 -17.14
CA THR A 122 3.98 -6.67 -18.31
C THR A 122 3.07 -5.48 -18.58
N ALA A 123 1.95 -5.39 -17.85
CA ALA A 123 0.99 -4.32 -18.01
C ALA A 123 1.46 -2.98 -17.41
N ILE A 124 1.04 -1.88 -18.03
CA ILE A 124 1.34 -0.53 -17.56
C ILE A 124 0.47 -0.20 -16.33
N PRO A 125 1.07 0.27 -15.21
CA PRO A 125 0.32 0.65 -14.01
C PRO A 125 -0.59 1.86 -14.26
N GLN A 126 -1.79 1.84 -13.66
CA GLN A 126 -2.82 2.86 -13.92
C GLN A 126 -3.35 3.52 -12.63
N ALA A 127 -3.08 4.83 -12.48
CA ALA A 127 -3.66 5.67 -11.44
C ALA A 127 -5.14 6.02 -11.73
N LYS A 128 -5.89 6.39 -10.70
CA LYS A 128 -7.27 6.90 -10.83
C LYS A 128 -7.20 8.42 -10.75
N GLY A 129 -7.27 9.09 -11.89
CA GLY A 129 -7.16 10.55 -11.95
C GLY A 129 -5.79 11.07 -11.50
N ARG A 130 -5.67 12.39 -11.25
CA ARG A 130 -4.43 13.02 -10.77
C ARG A 130 -4.01 12.48 -9.39
N PRO A 131 -2.70 12.46 -9.07
CA PRO A 131 -2.21 12.04 -7.75
C PRO A 131 -2.90 12.79 -6.63
N ARG A 132 -3.26 12.10 -5.54
CA ARG A 132 -3.72 12.77 -4.31
C ARG A 132 -2.51 13.47 -3.68
N SER A 133 -2.50 14.80 -3.71
CA SER A 133 -1.64 15.61 -2.86
C SER A 133 -2.16 15.52 -1.42
N TYR A 134 -1.32 15.06 -0.50
CA TYR A 134 -1.56 15.10 0.95
C TYR A 134 -0.83 16.30 1.53
#